data_AF-A0A926AST3-F1
#
_entry.id   AF-A0A926AST3-F1
#
_cell.length_a   1.000
_cell.length_b   1.000
_cell.length_c   1.000
_cell.angle_alpha   90.00
_cell.angle_beta   90.00
_cell.angle_gamma   90.00
#
_symmetry.space_group_name_H-M   'P 1'
#
loop_
_entity.id
_entity.type
_entity.pdbx_description
1 polymer ?
#
loop_
_entity_poly.entity_id
_entity_poly.type
_entity_poly.pdbx_seq_one_letter_code
_entity_poly.pdbx_strand_id
1 'polypeptide(L)'
;IPAHQPVHLPVNAVLSGRRNNPPEKAKGIRSLAVYNPIHYQELPELFMDYICSLTGKSPSTTGAGSEGALTKGPFNAVIPTADINTARVSMFLSSLAGYSTAAGYIGPNARFDHDISLLIPEVWSRMSPDERDPEFLIRERLLEKIEDFTHHEEPIPASRLGYRITDRFIRRYFGRVFDNPGKVFDKSILQPETQDLDSFADGVKYIVEAQQRSAQQYFDDGSIEKACPPLKVLLTIMAHGHHEGKTERDPAVRRLFTRDALLASDWYRERLITKQARDITLWERHRDYLDAHLKERHNADPAMQKIVRNRRQIVTSELDHLRRPEYLDELHGTLGAEPNL
;
A
#
# COMPACT_ATOMS: atom_id res chain seq x y z
N ILE A 1 25.50 20.22 4.11
CA ILE A 1 24.30 21.07 4.32
C ILE A 1 24.60 21.99 5.50
N PRO A 2 24.45 23.32 5.38
CA PRO A 2 24.64 24.26 6.48
C PRO A 2 23.76 23.92 7.69
N ALA A 3 24.26 24.12 8.92
CA ALA A 3 23.55 23.74 10.15
C ALA A 3 22.17 24.43 10.34
N HIS A 4 21.94 25.56 9.67
CA HIS A 4 20.68 26.31 9.73
C HIS A 4 19.64 25.86 8.70
N GLN A 5 19.99 24.97 7.76
CA GLN A 5 19.06 24.46 6.78
C GLN A 5 18.42 23.16 7.27
N PRO A 6 17.11 22.96 7.02
CA PRO A 6 16.45 21.71 7.38
C PRO A 6 17.02 20.56 6.54
N VAL A 7 17.14 19.39 7.16
CA VAL A 7 17.47 18.13 6.48
C VAL A 7 16.22 17.25 6.52
N HIS A 8 15.63 17.01 5.36
CA HIS A 8 14.46 16.16 5.24
C HIS A 8 14.89 14.70 5.07
N LEU A 9 14.27 13.80 5.83
CA LEU A 9 14.48 12.36 5.76
C LEU A 9 13.18 11.71 5.26
N PRO A 10 12.99 11.58 3.94
CA PRO A 10 11.81 10.93 3.39
C PRO A 10 11.83 9.42 3.66
N VAL A 11 10.65 8.80 3.57
CA VAL A 11 10.50 7.35 3.58
C VAL A 11 11.34 6.75 2.44
N ASN A 12 12.12 5.71 2.75
CA ASN A 12 13.01 5.06 1.78
C ASN A 12 12.70 3.58 1.54
N ALA A 13 11.75 3.01 2.29
CA ALA A 13 11.28 1.64 2.12
C ALA A 13 9.90 1.47 2.76
N VAL A 14 9.07 0.59 2.20
CA VAL A 14 7.77 0.21 2.73
C VAL A 14 7.77 -1.29 3.01
N LEU A 15 7.71 -1.65 4.29
CA LEU A 15 7.67 -3.03 4.76
C LEU A 15 6.44 -3.22 5.65
N SER A 16 5.36 -3.73 5.08
CA SER A 16 4.11 -3.96 5.82
C SER A 16 4.21 -5.19 6.71
N GLY A 17 3.82 -5.08 7.98
CA GLY A 17 3.73 -6.24 8.86
C GLY A 17 2.52 -7.11 8.53
N ARG A 18 2.68 -8.44 8.60
CA ARG A 18 1.57 -9.39 8.50
C ARG A 18 1.47 -10.25 9.75
N ARG A 19 0.30 -10.28 10.36
CA ARG A 19 0.02 -11.18 11.47
C ARG A 19 -0.42 -12.54 10.94
N ASN A 20 0.53 -13.47 10.93
CA ASN A 20 0.29 -14.85 10.55
C ASN A 20 -0.16 -15.69 11.75
N ASN A 21 -1.00 -16.69 11.48
CA ASN A 21 -1.42 -17.68 12.47
C ASN A 21 -1.36 -19.10 11.86
N PRO A 22 -1.04 -20.11 12.69
CA PRO A 22 -1.17 -21.49 12.29
C PRO A 22 -2.66 -21.86 12.20
N PRO A 23 -3.00 -22.98 11.54
CA PRO A 23 -4.35 -23.51 11.59
C PRO A 23 -4.68 -24.03 13.00
N GLU A 24 -5.88 -23.73 13.51
CA GLU A 24 -6.46 -24.36 14.71
C GLU A 24 -7.70 -25.15 14.28
N LYS A 25 -7.50 -26.34 13.71
CA LYS A 25 -8.57 -27.19 13.10
C LYS A 25 -9.75 -27.41 14.05
N ALA A 26 -9.48 -27.66 15.33
CA ALA A 26 -10.52 -27.87 16.35
C ALA A 26 -11.42 -26.64 16.60
N LYS A 27 -10.96 -25.44 16.23
CA LYS A 27 -11.70 -24.18 16.34
C LYS A 27 -12.15 -23.63 14.97
N GLY A 28 -11.95 -24.38 13.89
CA GLY A 28 -12.25 -23.94 12.53
C GLY A 28 -11.39 -22.78 12.03
N ILE A 29 -10.24 -22.50 12.67
CA ILE A 29 -9.34 -21.42 12.25
C ILE A 29 -8.42 -21.96 11.17
N ARG A 30 -8.49 -21.37 9.97
CA ARG A 30 -7.61 -21.69 8.84
C ARG A 30 -6.26 -20.98 8.96
N SER A 31 -5.26 -21.51 8.25
CA SER A 31 -3.91 -20.96 8.27
C SER A 31 -3.83 -19.61 7.54
N LEU A 32 -3.06 -18.66 8.08
CA LEU A 32 -2.52 -17.52 7.32
C LEU A 32 -0.99 -17.51 7.34
N ALA A 33 -0.34 -18.55 7.86
CA ALA A 33 1.11 -18.66 7.97
C ALA A 33 1.77 -19.16 6.67
N VAL A 34 1.35 -18.62 5.53
CA VAL A 34 1.85 -18.98 4.19
C VAL A 34 3.02 -18.10 3.72
N TYR A 35 3.35 -17.06 4.49
CA TYR A 35 4.44 -16.14 4.17
C TYR A 35 5.75 -16.58 4.83
N ASN A 36 6.85 -16.41 4.12
CA ASN A 36 8.21 -16.49 4.65
C ASN A 36 8.61 -15.16 5.35
N PRO A 37 9.87 -14.98 5.83
CA PRO A 37 10.24 -13.79 6.58
C PRO A 37 10.06 -12.46 5.84
N ILE A 38 10.33 -12.42 4.53
CA ILE A 38 10.16 -11.22 3.70
C ILE A 38 9.59 -11.62 2.34
N HIS A 39 8.43 -11.07 2.01
CA HIS A 39 7.87 -11.13 0.67
C HIS A 39 7.97 -9.78 -0.02
N TYR A 40 8.13 -9.82 -1.35
CA TYR A 40 7.94 -8.70 -2.25
C TYR A 40 6.68 -8.96 -3.07
N GLN A 41 5.78 -7.99 -3.13
CA GLN A 41 4.62 -8.07 -4.01
C GLN A 41 4.67 -6.94 -5.02
N GLU A 42 4.48 -7.30 -6.28
CA GLU A 42 4.18 -6.32 -7.31
C GLU A 42 2.86 -5.62 -6.97
N LEU A 43 2.65 -4.42 -7.53
CA LEU A 43 1.57 -3.54 -7.09
C LEU A 43 0.17 -4.16 -7.22
N PRO A 44 -0.19 -4.96 -8.25
CA PRO A 44 -1.49 -5.63 -8.27
C PRO A 44 -1.72 -6.49 -7.02
N GLU A 45 -0.83 -7.43 -6.72
CA GLU A 45 -0.91 -8.33 -5.57
C GLU A 45 -0.88 -7.56 -4.24
N LEU A 46 0.01 -6.58 -4.13
CA LEU A 46 0.12 -5.74 -2.95
C LEU A 46 -1.21 -5.00 -2.67
N PHE A 47 -1.86 -4.48 -3.71
CA PHE A 47 -3.14 -3.80 -3.54
C PHE A 47 -4.29 -4.75 -3.26
N MET A 48 -4.29 -5.99 -3.77
CA MET A 48 -5.25 -7.00 -3.32
C MET A 48 -5.16 -7.21 -1.80
N ASP A 49 -3.95 -7.20 -1.28
CA ASP A 49 -3.68 -7.36 0.14
C ASP A 49 -4.02 -6.12 0.96
N TYR A 50 -3.70 -4.93 0.49
CA TYR A 50 -4.08 -3.68 1.15
C TYR A 50 -5.60 -3.45 1.16
N ILE A 51 -6.32 -3.86 0.12
CA ILE A 51 -7.78 -3.80 0.08
C ILE A 51 -8.39 -4.73 1.14
N CYS A 52 -7.85 -5.94 1.29
CA CYS A 52 -8.41 -6.95 2.17
C CYS A 52 -7.93 -6.82 3.63
N SER A 53 -6.66 -6.46 3.85
CA SER A 53 -6.01 -6.31 5.17
C SER A 53 -6.36 -7.46 6.13
N LEU A 54 -5.89 -8.66 5.78
CA LEU A 54 -6.22 -9.88 6.51
C LEU A 54 -5.55 -9.99 7.88
N THR A 55 -6.30 -10.46 8.86
CA THR A 55 -5.82 -10.77 10.21
C THR A 55 -6.33 -12.14 10.67
N GLY A 56 -5.42 -12.92 11.26
CA GLY A 56 -5.68 -14.31 11.64
C GLY A 56 -6.68 -14.54 12.78
N LYS A 57 -6.86 -13.52 13.65
CA LYS A 57 -7.78 -13.59 14.78
C LYS A 57 -8.52 -12.26 14.89
N SER A 58 -9.67 -12.17 14.22
CA SER A 58 -10.66 -11.13 14.45
C SER A 58 -11.89 -11.75 15.17
N PRO A 59 -12.57 -11.04 16.09
CA PRO A 59 -13.71 -11.57 16.84
C PRO A 59 -14.97 -11.89 16.02
N SER A 60 -14.97 -11.70 14.69
CA SER A 60 -16.14 -11.99 13.87
C SER A 60 -16.24 -13.49 13.55
N THR A 61 -17.46 -14.00 13.58
CA THR A 61 -17.80 -15.44 13.53
C THR A 61 -17.58 -16.12 12.17
N THR A 62 -16.92 -15.48 11.19
CA THR A 62 -16.91 -15.92 9.78
C THR A 62 -15.52 -16.04 9.13
N GLY A 63 -14.47 -16.27 9.92
CA GLY A 63 -13.13 -16.63 9.43
C GLY A 63 -12.04 -15.59 9.71
N ALA A 64 -11.02 -15.50 8.84
CA ALA A 64 -10.00 -14.46 8.84
C ALA A 64 -10.75 -13.14 8.78
N GLY A 65 -10.42 -12.27 9.73
CA GLY A 65 -10.96 -10.93 9.73
C GLY A 65 -10.32 -10.13 8.60
N SER A 66 -11.13 -9.36 7.90
CA SER A 66 -10.64 -8.18 7.19
C SER A 66 -10.66 -7.02 8.17
N GLU A 67 -9.56 -6.28 8.28
CA GLU A 67 -9.50 -4.99 9.01
C GLU A 67 -10.01 -3.82 8.14
N GLY A 68 -10.54 -4.12 6.94
CA GLY A 68 -10.90 -3.15 5.92
C GLY A 68 -9.68 -2.58 5.20
N ALA A 69 -9.92 -1.84 4.11
CA ALA A 69 -8.84 -1.28 3.31
C ALA A 69 -7.82 -0.51 4.15
N LEU A 70 -6.53 -0.80 3.94
CA LEU A 70 -5.40 -0.18 4.64
C LEU A 70 -5.48 -0.26 6.17
N THR A 71 -6.11 -1.31 6.72
CA THR A 71 -6.42 -1.46 8.15
C THR A 71 -7.24 -0.29 8.73
N LYS A 72 -7.98 0.44 7.90
CA LYS A 72 -8.74 1.64 8.28
C LYS A 72 -10.25 1.41 8.39
N GLY A 73 -10.76 0.17 8.26
CA GLY A 73 -12.19 -0.12 8.30
C GLY A 73 -12.92 0.53 9.50
N PRO A 74 -12.43 0.39 10.75
CA PRO A 74 -13.05 1.02 11.93
C PRO A 74 -12.86 2.54 12.04
N PHE A 75 -12.01 3.15 11.20
CA PHE A 75 -11.53 4.52 11.36
C PHE A 75 -11.78 5.40 10.14
N ASN A 76 -12.42 4.86 9.10
CA ASN A 76 -12.69 5.59 7.86
C ASN A 76 -14.20 5.87 7.73
N ALA A 77 -14.57 7.14 7.89
CA ALA A 77 -15.94 7.60 7.74
C ALA A 77 -16.30 7.97 6.29
N VAL A 78 -15.38 7.80 5.33
CA VAL A 78 -15.62 8.00 3.90
C VAL A 78 -15.43 6.69 3.13
N ILE A 79 -15.81 6.72 1.85
CA ILE A 79 -15.70 5.55 0.98
C ILE A 79 -14.22 5.13 0.83
N PRO A 80 -13.86 3.85 1.06
CA PRO A 80 -12.47 3.39 1.06
C PRO A 80 -11.70 3.61 -0.25
N THR A 81 -12.41 3.76 -1.37
CA THR A 81 -11.79 4.00 -2.68
C THR A 81 -10.97 5.29 -2.71
N ALA A 82 -11.37 6.34 -1.99
CA ALA A 82 -10.61 7.59 -1.91
C ALA A 82 -9.20 7.37 -1.32
N ASP A 83 -9.12 6.54 -0.28
CA ASP A 83 -7.86 6.16 0.36
C ASP A 83 -7.01 5.26 -0.53
N ILE A 84 -7.63 4.23 -1.14
CA ILE A 84 -6.91 3.28 -2.00
C ILE A 84 -6.39 3.99 -3.26
N ASN A 85 -7.20 4.82 -3.92
CA ASN A 85 -6.78 5.64 -5.07
C ASN A 85 -5.55 6.49 -4.69
N THR A 86 -5.58 7.13 -3.53
CA THR A 86 -4.48 7.99 -3.05
C THR A 86 -3.23 7.17 -2.71
N ALA A 87 -3.38 6.04 -2.02
CA ALA A 87 -2.26 5.14 -1.70
C ALA A 87 -1.59 4.61 -2.97
N ARG A 88 -2.37 4.27 -4.00
CA ARG A 88 -1.85 3.85 -5.32
C ARG A 88 -1.00 4.93 -5.96
N VAL A 89 -1.52 6.16 -6.03
CA VAL A 89 -0.77 7.30 -6.58
C VAL A 89 0.54 7.48 -5.82
N SER A 90 0.52 7.39 -4.48
CA SER A 90 1.74 7.48 -3.65
C SER A 90 2.78 6.42 -4.02
N MET A 91 2.38 5.15 -4.17
CA MET A 91 3.32 4.07 -4.49
C MET A 91 3.85 4.18 -5.93
N PHE A 92 3.00 4.53 -6.89
CA PHE A 92 3.44 4.75 -8.28
C PHE A 92 4.44 5.90 -8.39
N LEU A 93 4.17 7.04 -7.73
CA LEU A 93 5.02 8.23 -7.83
C LEU A 93 6.35 8.06 -7.12
N SER A 94 6.34 7.45 -5.94
CA SER A 94 7.56 7.19 -5.17
C SER A 94 8.41 6.06 -5.74
N SER A 95 7.80 5.17 -6.55
CA SER A 95 8.46 3.96 -7.07
C SER A 95 9.07 3.09 -5.96
N LEU A 96 8.59 3.23 -4.73
CA LEU A 96 9.00 2.39 -3.62
C LEU A 96 8.34 1.01 -3.77
N ALA A 97 9.17 -0.03 -3.70
CA ALA A 97 8.71 -1.40 -3.71
C ALA A 97 7.93 -1.75 -2.42
N GLY A 98 6.87 -2.54 -2.58
CA GLY A 98 6.06 -3.02 -1.47
C GLY A 98 6.55 -4.37 -0.97
N TYR A 99 7.17 -4.36 0.21
CA TYR A 99 7.55 -5.58 0.91
C TYR A 99 6.58 -5.86 2.05
N SER A 100 6.56 -7.11 2.51
CA SER A 100 5.90 -7.49 3.74
C SER A 100 6.76 -8.41 4.60
N THR A 101 6.59 -8.32 5.92
CA THR A 101 7.34 -9.11 6.90
C THR A 101 6.40 -9.91 7.79
N ALA A 102 6.73 -11.17 8.00
CA ALA A 102 5.95 -12.05 8.86
C ALA A 102 6.05 -11.66 10.35
N ALA A 103 4.93 -11.76 11.06
CA ALA A 103 4.81 -11.71 12.51
C ALA A 103 3.91 -12.86 13.00
N GLY A 104 4.13 -13.33 14.23
CA GLY A 104 3.44 -14.46 14.82
C GLY A 104 4.08 -15.79 14.40
N TYR A 105 3.81 -16.23 13.17
CA TYR A 105 4.18 -17.57 12.69
C TYR A 105 4.71 -17.56 11.25
N ILE A 106 5.56 -18.53 10.93
CA ILE A 106 5.93 -18.92 9.57
C ILE A 106 5.67 -20.41 9.42
N GLY A 107 4.76 -20.78 8.53
CA GLY A 107 4.17 -22.12 8.54
C GLY A 107 3.43 -22.43 9.83
N PRO A 108 2.81 -23.62 9.93
CA PRO A 108 2.04 -24.01 11.10
C PRO A 108 2.88 -24.27 12.36
N ASN A 109 4.18 -24.56 12.20
CA ASN A 109 5.00 -25.14 13.27
C ASN A 109 6.05 -24.19 13.85
N ALA A 110 6.35 -23.06 13.18
CA ALA A 110 7.38 -22.12 13.65
C ALA A 110 6.77 -20.81 14.15
N ARG A 111 6.89 -20.57 15.46
CA ARG A 111 6.46 -19.35 16.13
C ARG A 111 7.63 -18.38 16.29
N PHE A 112 7.45 -17.15 15.83
CA PHE A 112 8.44 -16.06 15.90
C PHE A 112 7.94 -14.85 16.70
N ASP A 113 6.65 -14.77 17.03
CA ASP A 113 6.04 -13.59 17.66
C ASP A 113 6.43 -12.29 16.92
N HIS A 114 7.36 -11.48 17.45
CA HIS A 114 7.83 -10.25 16.81
C HIS A 114 9.32 -10.27 16.42
N ASP A 115 10.00 -11.41 16.54
CA ASP A 115 11.44 -11.52 16.32
C ASP A 115 11.83 -11.09 14.89
N ILE A 116 11.05 -11.50 13.90
CA ILE A 116 11.25 -11.10 12.49
C ILE A 116 10.96 -9.61 12.31
N SER A 117 9.89 -9.10 12.93
CA SER A 117 9.52 -7.68 12.85
C SER A 117 10.63 -6.76 13.36
N LEU A 118 11.38 -7.19 14.38
CA LEU A 118 12.52 -6.47 14.93
C LEU A 118 13.79 -6.65 14.10
N LEU A 119 14.00 -7.85 13.56
CA LEU A 119 15.20 -8.20 12.80
C LEU A 119 15.24 -7.59 11.41
N ILE A 120 14.12 -7.56 10.68
CA ILE A 120 14.14 -7.13 9.28
C ILE A 120 14.60 -5.67 9.13
N PRO A 121 14.15 -4.69 9.93
CA PRO A 121 14.67 -3.32 9.87
C PRO A 121 16.19 -3.22 10.05
N GLU A 122 16.77 -4.09 10.89
CA GLU A 122 18.21 -4.17 11.13
C GLU A 122 18.97 -4.66 9.90
N VAL A 123 18.47 -5.70 9.21
CA VAL A 123 19.06 -6.16 7.94
C VAL A 123 18.87 -5.10 6.85
N TRP A 124 17.65 -4.55 6.75
CA TRP A 124 17.26 -3.63 5.70
C TRP A 124 18.06 -2.33 5.73
N SER A 125 18.19 -1.72 6.90
CA SER A 125 18.95 -0.47 7.10
C SER A 125 20.42 -0.60 6.73
N ARG A 126 20.98 -1.81 6.79
CA ARG A 126 22.37 -2.12 6.41
C ARG A 126 22.53 -2.47 4.92
N MET A 127 21.48 -2.43 4.11
CA MET A 127 21.52 -2.56 2.65
C MET A 127 21.59 -1.19 1.96
N SER A 128 22.27 -1.07 0.81
CA SER A 128 22.18 0.13 -0.02
C SER A 128 20.81 0.23 -0.72
N PRO A 129 20.43 1.39 -1.28
CA PRO A 129 19.21 1.51 -2.09
C PRO A 129 19.15 0.48 -3.24
N ASP A 130 20.23 0.32 -4.00
CA ASP A 130 20.29 -0.63 -5.12
C ASP A 130 20.19 -2.09 -4.66
N GLU A 131 20.71 -2.41 -3.46
CA GLU A 131 20.62 -3.75 -2.89
C GLU A 131 19.19 -4.11 -2.45
N ARG A 132 18.32 -3.11 -2.26
CA ARG A 132 16.91 -3.25 -1.87
C ARG A 132 15.96 -3.19 -3.07
N ASP A 133 16.46 -2.94 -4.28
CA ASP A 133 15.64 -2.89 -5.48
C ASP A 133 15.14 -4.29 -5.87
N PRO A 134 13.82 -4.52 -6.04
CA PRO A 134 13.28 -5.82 -6.41
C PRO A 134 13.84 -6.33 -7.74
N GLU A 135 14.11 -5.47 -8.74
CA GLU A 135 14.66 -5.93 -10.03
C GLU A 135 16.07 -6.50 -9.84
N PHE A 136 16.91 -5.80 -9.08
CA PHE A 136 18.22 -6.30 -8.66
C PHE A 136 18.09 -7.63 -7.90
N LEU A 137 17.21 -7.70 -6.89
CA LEU A 137 17.04 -8.88 -6.05
C LEU A 137 16.55 -10.10 -6.85
N ILE A 138 15.65 -9.92 -7.81
CA ILE A 138 15.15 -10.98 -8.70
C ILE A 138 16.27 -11.44 -9.63
N ARG A 139 16.97 -10.52 -10.30
CA ARG A 139 18.09 -10.83 -11.21
C ARG A 139 19.19 -11.63 -10.51
N GLU A 140 19.49 -11.27 -9.26
CA GLU A 140 20.48 -11.94 -8.43
C GLU A 140 19.96 -13.23 -7.76
N ARG A 141 18.71 -13.64 -8.00
CA ARG A 141 18.07 -14.82 -7.38
C ARG A 141 18.02 -14.74 -5.85
N LEU A 142 17.96 -13.52 -5.32
CA LEU A 142 17.77 -13.22 -3.90
C LEU A 142 16.27 -13.18 -3.56
N LEU A 143 15.42 -12.92 -4.56
CA LEU A 143 13.99 -13.16 -4.55
C LEU A 143 13.65 -14.29 -5.53
N GLU A 144 12.72 -15.17 -5.14
CA GLU A 144 12.11 -16.17 -6.01
C GLU A 144 10.61 -15.96 -6.11
N LYS A 145 10.06 -16.13 -7.31
CA LYS A 145 8.61 -16.04 -7.55
C LYS A 145 7.91 -17.27 -6.99
N ILE A 146 6.77 -17.07 -6.36
CA ILE A 146 5.87 -18.16 -5.98
C ILE A 146 4.94 -18.40 -7.17
N GLU A 147 4.88 -19.64 -7.65
CA GLU A 147 4.05 -20.01 -8.79
C GLU A 147 2.77 -20.68 -8.34
N ASP A 148 1.71 -20.55 -9.15
CA ASP A 148 0.51 -21.35 -8.99
C ASP A 148 0.85 -22.85 -9.13
N PHE A 149 0.14 -23.69 -8.40
CA PHE A 149 0.32 -25.14 -8.47
C PHE A 149 -1.02 -25.87 -8.26
N THR A 150 -1.04 -27.17 -8.50
CA THR A 150 -2.20 -28.02 -8.25
C THR A 150 -1.99 -28.84 -6.98
N HIS A 151 -2.99 -28.88 -6.11
CA HIS A 151 -2.99 -29.71 -4.90
C HIS A 151 -4.36 -30.37 -4.73
N HIS A 152 -4.41 -31.68 -4.54
CA HIS A 152 -5.67 -32.46 -4.51
C HIS A 152 -6.61 -32.16 -5.68
N GLU A 153 -6.06 -32.10 -6.90
CA GLU A 153 -6.79 -31.78 -8.14
C GLU A 153 -7.37 -30.35 -8.22
N GLU A 154 -7.11 -29.52 -7.21
CA GLU A 154 -7.57 -28.12 -7.18
C GLU A 154 -6.42 -27.15 -7.53
N PRO A 155 -6.71 -26.09 -8.31
CA PRO A 155 -5.74 -25.04 -8.57
C PRO A 155 -5.52 -24.16 -7.33
N ILE A 156 -4.26 -23.95 -6.97
CA ILE A 156 -3.83 -23.10 -5.87
C ILE A 156 -3.18 -21.83 -6.44
N PRO A 157 -3.82 -20.65 -6.32
CA PRO A 157 -3.35 -19.40 -6.90
C PRO A 157 -2.24 -18.74 -6.04
N ALA A 158 -1.16 -19.48 -5.78
CA ALA A 158 -0.09 -19.04 -4.89
C ALA A 158 0.75 -17.89 -5.45
N SER A 159 0.67 -17.61 -6.76
CA SER A 159 1.33 -16.44 -7.35
C SER A 159 0.85 -15.10 -6.79
N ARG A 160 -0.32 -15.04 -6.14
CA ARG A 160 -0.76 -13.85 -5.40
C ARG A 160 0.11 -13.50 -4.20
N LEU A 161 0.92 -14.43 -3.70
CA LEU A 161 1.90 -14.17 -2.65
C LEU A 161 3.15 -13.42 -3.16
N GLY A 162 3.27 -13.24 -4.48
CA GLY A 162 4.37 -12.52 -5.13
C GLY A 162 5.68 -13.30 -5.10
N TYR A 163 6.72 -12.65 -4.58
CA TYR A 163 8.07 -13.18 -4.45
C TYR A 163 8.45 -13.29 -2.98
N ARG A 164 9.40 -14.16 -2.69
CA ARG A 164 9.91 -14.36 -1.34
C ARG A 164 11.42 -14.42 -1.32
N ILE A 165 12.05 -14.07 -0.19
CA ILE A 165 13.51 -14.15 -0.06
C ILE A 165 14.01 -15.60 -0.12
N THR A 166 15.21 -15.80 -0.66
CA THR A 166 15.86 -17.11 -0.78
C THR A 166 16.98 -17.30 0.25
N ASP A 167 17.51 -18.52 0.37
CA ASP A 167 18.73 -18.79 1.16
C ASP A 167 19.92 -17.92 0.69
N ARG A 168 19.94 -17.55 -0.59
CA ARG A 168 20.96 -16.64 -1.13
C ARG A 168 20.85 -15.24 -0.54
N PHE A 169 19.63 -14.75 -0.31
CA PHE A 169 19.40 -13.48 0.39
C PHE A 169 20.00 -13.53 1.80
N ILE A 170 19.71 -14.62 2.53
CA ILE A 170 20.23 -14.82 3.89
C ILE A 170 21.76 -14.78 3.89
N ARG A 171 22.42 -15.60 3.07
CA ARG A 171 23.89 -15.62 3.00
C ARG A 171 24.49 -14.27 2.64
N ARG A 172 23.84 -13.49 1.77
CA ARG A 172 24.37 -12.20 1.27
C ARG A 172 24.22 -11.06 2.26
N TYR A 173 23.07 -10.97 2.95
CA TYR A 173 22.74 -9.79 3.74
C TYR A 173 22.65 -10.04 5.25
N PHE A 174 22.30 -11.25 5.69
CA PHE A 174 22.18 -11.51 7.13
C PHE A 174 23.54 -11.58 7.83
N GLY A 175 24.63 -11.78 7.09
CA GLY A 175 26.01 -11.68 7.60
C GLY A 175 26.38 -10.29 8.14
N ARG A 176 25.56 -9.26 7.85
CA ARG A 176 25.72 -7.89 8.39
C ARG A 176 25.18 -7.74 9.82
N VAL A 177 24.49 -8.76 10.32
CA VAL A 177 23.85 -8.80 11.65
C VAL A 177 24.28 -10.03 12.44
N PHE A 178 24.46 -11.17 11.78
CA PHE A 178 24.79 -12.45 12.41
C PHE A 178 26.13 -13.01 11.92
N ASP A 179 26.87 -13.64 12.84
CA ASP A 179 28.11 -14.34 12.50
C ASP A 179 27.88 -15.60 11.65
N ASN A 180 26.71 -16.25 11.81
CA ASN A 180 26.36 -17.49 11.12
C ASN A 180 25.01 -17.36 10.39
N PRO A 181 24.93 -16.58 9.30
CA PRO A 181 23.66 -16.26 8.64
C PRO A 181 22.89 -17.50 8.16
N GLY A 182 23.59 -18.52 7.65
CA GLY A 182 22.96 -19.76 7.16
C GLY A 182 22.27 -20.63 8.22
N LYS A 183 22.37 -20.27 9.51
CA LYS A 183 21.65 -20.94 10.60
C LYS A 183 20.45 -20.15 11.12
N VAL A 184 20.21 -18.94 10.62
CA VAL A 184 19.13 -18.08 11.08
C VAL A 184 17.77 -18.64 10.67
N PHE A 185 17.64 -19.00 9.39
CA PHE A 185 16.43 -19.61 8.84
C PHE A 185 16.79 -20.87 8.07
N ASP A 186 16.16 -21.98 8.42
CA ASP A 186 16.27 -23.22 7.66
C ASP A 186 15.32 -23.23 6.45
N LYS A 187 15.35 -24.33 5.69
CA LYS A 187 14.49 -24.50 4.52
C LYS A 187 13.00 -24.41 4.88
N SER A 188 12.60 -24.90 6.04
CA SER A 188 11.19 -24.91 6.46
C SER A 188 10.65 -23.51 6.78
N ILE A 189 11.52 -22.56 7.13
CA ILE A 189 11.16 -21.16 7.33
C ILE A 189 11.13 -20.41 6.00
N LEU A 190 12.10 -20.66 5.13
CA LEU A 190 12.16 -20.00 3.81
C LEU A 190 11.08 -20.53 2.84
N GLN A 191 10.67 -21.80 3.03
CA GLN A 191 9.68 -22.53 2.24
C GLN A 191 8.62 -23.15 3.16
N PRO A 192 7.71 -22.34 3.73
CA PRO A 192 6.73 -22.79 4.74
C PRO A 192 5.82 -23.93 4.27
N GLU A 193 5.61 -24.08 2.96
CA GLU A 193 4.89 -25.21 2.35
C GLU A 193 5.51 -26.58 2.67
N THR A 194 6.79 -26.62 3.03
CA THR A 194 7.48 -27.87 3.42
C THR A 194 7.14 -28.33 4.84
N GLN A 195 6.54 -27.46 5.66
CA GLN A 195 6.08 -27.83 7.01
C GLN A 195 4.75 -28.62 6.96
N ASP A 196 3.83 -28.18 6.10
CA ASP A 196 2.52 -28.80 5.86
C ASP A 196 1.92 -28.19 4.57
N LEU A 197 1.91 -28.97 3.49
CA LEU A 197 1.41 -28.52 2.19
C LEU A 197 -0.11 -28.30 2.20
N ASP A 198 -0.87 -29.12 2.94
CA ASP A 198 -2.33 -28.98 3.03
C ASP A 198 -2.70 -27.64 3.68
N SER A 199 -2.04 -27.32 4.80
CA SER A 199 -2.26 -26.05 5.50
C SER A 199 -1.77 -24.84 4.70
N PHE A 200 -0.71 -24.99 3.90
CA PHE A 200 -0.25 -23.94 3.00
C PHE A 200 -1.25 -23.68 1.87
N ALA A 201 -1.68 -24.74 1.17
CA ALA A 201 -2.63 -24.64 0.07
C ALA A 201 -3.99 -24.07 0.54
N ASP A 202 -4.50 -24.55 1.68
CA ASP A 202 -5.73 -24.02 2.29
C ASP A 202 -5.58 -22.54 2.66
N GLY A 203 -4.45 -22.13 3.23
CA GLY A 203 -4.20 -20.73 3.59
C GLY A 203 -4.13 -19.80 2.38
N VAL A 204 -3.54 -20.25 1.26
CA VAL A 204 -3.54 -19.49 0.00
C VAL A 204 -4.97 -19.31 -0.52
N LYS A 205 -5.74 -20.40 -0.60
CA LYS A 205 -7.15 -20.31 -1.01
C LYS A 205 -7.93 -19.38 -0.10
N TYR A 206 -7.67 -19.43 1.19
CA TYR A 206 -8.34 -18.59 2.15
C TYR A 206 -8.10 -17.09 1.92
N ILE A 207 -6.86 -16.72 1.59
CA ILE A 207 -6.51 -15.34 1.21
C ILE A 207 -7.33 -14.93 -0.01
N VAL A 208 -7.41 -15.77 -1.03
CA VAL A 208 -8.16 -15.49 -2.27
C VAL A 208 -9.65 -15.34 -2.02
N GLU A 209 -10.25 -16.23 -1.24
CA GLU A 209 -11.66 -16.15 -0.85
C GLU A 209 -11.95 -14.86 -0.05
N ALA A 210 -11.04 -14.46 0.83
CA ALA A 210 -11.18 -13.21 1.57
C ALA A 210 -11.02 -11.97 0.66
N GLN A 211 -10.05 -11.98 -0.26
CA GLN A 211 -9.91 -10.94 -1.27
C GLN A 211 -11.18 -10.82 -2.12
N GLN A 212 -11.78 -11.94 -2.53
CA GLN A 212 -13.04 -11.95 -3.26
C GLN A 212 -14.18 -11.32 -2.45
N ARG A 213 -14.36 -11.75 -1.19
CA ARG A 213 -15.40 -11.19 -0.29
C ARG A 213 -15.20 -9.69 -0.06
N SER A 214 -13.96 -9.24 0.15
CA SER A 214 -13.65 -7.82 0.32
C SER A 214 -13.92 -7.02 -0.95
N ALA A 215 -13.57 -7.54 -2.13
CA ALA A 215 -13.82 -6.85 -3.39
C ALA A 215 -15.30 -6.78 -3.74
N GLN A 216 -16.08 -7.83 -3.44
CA GLN A 216 -17.53 -7.87 -3.68
C GLN A 216 -18.27 -6.72 -2.98
N GLN A 217 -17.84 -6.33 -1.78
CA GLN A 217 -18.45 -5.22 -1.03
C GLN A 217 -18.46 -3.91 -1.80
N TYR A 218 -17.43 -3.65 -2.64
CA TYR A 218 -17.37 -2.44 -3.47
C TYR A 218 -18.42 -2.42 -4.59
N PHE A 219 -18.83 -3.60 -5.06
CA PHE A 219 -19.92 -3.72 -6.03
C PHE A 219 -21.27 -3.59 -5.33
N ASP A 220 -21.41 -4.24 -4.17
CA ASP A 220 -22.67 -4.28 -3.42
C ASP A 220 -23.09 -2.88 -2.93
N ASP A 221 -22.15 -2.03 -2.53
CA ASP A 221 -22.41 -0.65 -2.09
C ASP A 221 -22.26 0.41 -3.21
N GLY A 222 -21.92 -0.01 -4.42
CA GLY A 222 -21.71 0.87 -5.58
C GLY A 222 -20.45 1.74 -5.51
N SER A 223 -19.61 1.60 -4.49
CA SER A 223 -18.37 2.37 -4.33
C SER A 223 -17.33 2.08 -5.41
N ILE A 224 -17.46 0.95 -6.11
CA ILE A 224 -16.69 0.62 -7.31
C ILE A 224 -16.70 1.78 -8.32
N GLU A 225 -17.81 2.53 -8.44
CA GLU A 225 -17.89 3.64 -9.39
C GLU A 225 -16.94 4.79 -9.08
N LYS A 226 -16.49 4.89 -7.82
CA LYS A 226 -15.52 5.88 -7.33
C LYS A 226 -14.07 5.41 -7.45
N ALA A 227 -13.83 4.15 -7.81
CA ALA A 227 -12.48 3.64 -8.02
C ALA A 227 -11.86 4.22 -9.31
N CYS A 228 -10.56 4.53 -9.29
CA CYS A 228 -9.84 4.87 -10.52
C CYS A 228 -9.80 3.67 -11.48
N PRO A 229 -9.58 3.86 -12.80
CA PRO A 229 -9.68 2.78 -13.77
C PRO A 229 -8.82 1.54 -13.43
N PRO A 230 -7.54 1.69 -13.03
CA PRO A 230 -6.72 0.55 -12.59
C PRO A 230 -7.23 -0.16 -11.32
N LEU A 231 -7.96 0.54 -10.44
CA LEU A 231 -8.58 -0.05 -9.25
C LEU A 231 -9.88 -0.77 -9.59
N LYS A 232 -10.70 -0.23 -10.49
CA LYS A 232 -11.88 -0.92 -11.04
C LYS A 232 -11.48 -2.28 -11.61
N VAL A 233 -10.46 -2.33 -12.47
CA VAL A 233 -9.93 -3.57 -13.05
C VAL A 233 -9.53 -4.58 -11.97
N LEU A 234 -8.77 -4.13 -10.95
CA LEU A 234 -8.30 -5.01 -9.87
C LEU A 234 -9.46 -5.57 -9.04
N LEU A 235 -10.41 -4.71 -8.64
CA LEU A 235 -11.58 -5.12 -7.87
C LEU A 235 -12.44 -6.10 -8.67
N THR A 236 -12.61 -5.90 -9.99
CA THR A 236 -13.29 -6.87 -10.85
C THR A 236 -12.57 -8.21 -10.88
N ILE A 237 -11.24 -8.22 -11.03
CA ILE A 237 -10.44 -9.46 -11.01
C ILE A 237 -10.55 -10.17 -9.66
N MET A 238 -10.51 -9.43 -8.56
CA MET A 238 -10.66 -10.01 -7.21
C MET A 238 -12.05 -10.61 -7.00
N ALA A 239 -13.12 -9.89 -7.38
CA ALA A 239 -14.50 -10.32 -7.14
C ALA A 239 -14.97 -11.43 -8.10
N HIS A 240 -14.63 -11.31 -9.39
CA HIS A 240 -15.18 -12.14 -10.47
C HIS A 240 -14.12 -13.05 -11.14
N GLY A 241 -12.87 -13.01 -10.70
CA GLY A 241 -11.77 -13.83 -11.21
C GLY A 241 -11.09 -13.27 -12.46
N HIS A 242 -11.78 -12.47 -13.28
CA HIS A 242 -11.21 -11.83 -14.47
C HIS A 242 -11.88 -10.50 -14.81
N HIS A 243 -11.19 -9.66 -15.58
CA HIS A 243 -11.74 -8.48 -16.25
C HIS A 243 -11.50 -8.62 -17.76
N GLU A 244 -12.56 -8.71 -18.56
CA GLU A 244 -12.46 -8.96 -20.01
C GLU A 244 -11.62 -10.22 -20.37
N GLY A 245 -11.74 -11.30 -19.59
CA GLY A 245 -10.94 -12.51 -19.77
C GLY A 245 -9.47 -12.39 -19.31
N LYS A 246 -9.06 -11.25 -18.75
CA LYS A 246 -7.70 -10.99 -18.25
C LYS A 246 -7.64 -11.13 -16.73
N THR A 247 -6.53 -11.63 -16.23
CA THR A 247 -6.22 -11.70 -14.79
C THR A 247 -5.18 -10.64 -14.42
N GLU A 248 -4.83 -10.54 -13.14
CA GLU A 248 -3.77 -9.65 -12.64
C GLU A 248 -2.40 -9.92 -13.28
N ARG A 249 -2.21 -11.11 -13.88
CA ARG A 249 -0.98 -11.52 -14.56
C ARG A 249 -0.88 -11.03 -15.99
N ASP A 250 -1.99 -10.58 -16.58
CA ASP A 250 -2.00 -10.14 -17.98
C ASP A 250 -1.12 -8.89 -18.17
N PRO A 251 -0.23 -8.85 -19.19
CA PRO A 251 0.64 -7.69 -19.45
C PRO A 251 -0.11 -6.36 -19.62
N ALA A 252 -1.34 -6.39 -20.16
CA ALA A 252 -2.16 -5.19 -20.28
C ALA A 252 -2.64 -4.69 -18.92
N VAL A 253 -2.99 -5.60 -17.99
CA VAL A 253 -3.35 -5.25 -16.61
C VAL A 253 -2.12 -4.73 -15.87
N ARG A 254 -0.97 -5.42 -15.96
CA ARG A 254 0.30 -5.00 -15.32
C ARG A 254 0.69 -3.57 -15.70
N ARG A 255 0.53 -3.21 -16.98
CA ARG A 255 0.85 -1.86 -17.47
C ARG A 255 0.08 -0.75 -16.75
N LEU A 256 -1.16 -1.01 -16.32
CA LEU A 256 -1.97 -0.06 -15.55
C LEU A 256 -1.39 0.30 -14.17
N PHE A 257 -0.41 -0.48 -13.71
CA PHE A 257 0.25 -0.33 -12.41
C PHE A 257 1.68 0.20 -12.54
N THR A 258 1.97 0.93 -13.61
CA THR A 258 3.29 1.56 -13.82
C THR A 258 3.22 3.07 -13.57
N ARG A 259 4.35 3.65 -13.17
CA ARG A 259 4.48 5.10 -12.98
C ARG A 259 4.18 5.86 -14.28
N ASP A 260 4.69 5.40 -15.40
CA ASP A 260 4.48 6.06 -16.68
C ASP A 260 3.01 6.03 -17.11
N ALA A 261 2.33 4.90 -16.89
CA ALA A 261 0.89 4.82 -17.15
C ALA A 261 0.08 5.74 -16.23
N LEU A 262 0.49 5.93 -14.96
CA LEU A 262 -0.14 6.91 -14.08
C LEU A 262 0.03 8.33 -14.63
N LEU A 263 1.27 8.74 -14.90
CA LEU A 263 1.59 10.12 -15.31
C LEU A 263 0.93 10.50 -16.64
N ALA A 264 0.77 9.54 -17.55
CA ALA A 264 0.11 9.75 -18.84
C ALA A 264 -1.43 9.68 -18.77
N SER A 265 -2.02 9.37 -17.61
CA SER A 265 -3.46 9.08 -17.52
C SER A 265 -4.32 10.33 -17.29
N ASP A 266 -5.48 10.35 -17.94
CA ASP A 266 -6.48 11.40 -17.74
C ASP A 266 -7.01 11.44 -16.30
N TRP A 267 -7.16 10.27 -15.66
CA TRP A 267 -7.64 10.21 -14.27
C TRP A 267 -6.64 10.82 -13.29
N TYR A 268 -5.33 10.69 -13.53
CA TYR A 268 -4.33 11.38 -12.70
C TYR A 268 -4.38 12.90 -12.92
N ARG A 269 -4.47 13.33 -14.19
CA ARG A 269 -4.64 14.74 -14.54
C ARG A 269 -5.88 15.35 -13.88
N GLU A 270 -6.99 14.63 -13.86
CA GLU A 270 -8.23 15.04 -13.18
C GLU A 270 -8.01 15.27 -11.69
N ARG A 271 -7.19 14.45 -11.01
CA ARG A 271 -6.82 14.67 -9.60
C ARG A 271 -6.04 15.97 -9.39
N LEU A 272 -5.14 16.32 -10.31
CA LEU A 272 -4.36 17.56 -10.22
C LEU A 272 -5.26 18.78 -10.43
N ILE A 273 -6.14 18.73 -11.44
CA ILE A 273 -7.16 19.76 -11.69
C ILE A 273 -8.07 19.92 -10.48
N THR A 274 -8.54 18.81 -9.91
CA THR A 274 -9.36 18.82 -8.69
C THR A 274 -8.63 19.47 -7.53
N LYS A 275 -7.33 19.17 -7.34
CA LYS A 275 -6.52 19.77 -6.28
C LYS A 275 -6.42 21.29 -6.46
N GLN A 276 -6.11 21.76 -7.65
CA GLN A 276 -6.06 23.18 -7.96
C GLN A 276 -7.41 23.87 -7.68
N ALA A 277 -8.51 23.30 -8.17
CA ALA A 277 -9.84 23.86 -7.95
C ALA A 277 -10.18 23.96 -6.44
N ARG A 278 -9.90 22.91 -5.66
CA ARG A 278 -10.13 22.89 -4.21
C ARG A 278 -9.25 23.90 -3.47
N ASP A 279 -7.99 24.06 -3.88
CA ASP A 279 -7.10 25.07 -3.32
C ASP A 279 -7.64 26.47 -3.59
N ILE A 280 -8.03 26.78 -4.82
CA ILE A 280 -8.62 28.07 -5.17
C ILE A 280 -9.84 28.36 -4.29
N THR A 281 -10.77 27.40 -4.17
CA THR A 281 -11.95 27.56 -3.31
C THR A 281 -11.59 27.78 -1.84
N LEU A 282 -10.59 27.06 -1.32
CA LEU A 282 -10.13 27.24 0.06
C LEU A 282 -9.56 28.65 0.29
N TRP A 283 -8.70 29.11 -0.60
CA TRP A 283 -8.03 30.40 -0.47
C TRP A 283 -8.98 31.57 -0.73
N GLU A 284 -10.01 31.40 -1.57
CA GLU A 284 -11.10 32.36 -1.72
C GLU A 284 -11.88 32.51 -0.40
N ARG A 285 -12.18 31.39 0.29
CA ARG A 285 -12.81 31.44 1.62
C ARG A 285 -11.93 32.16 2.64
N HIS A 286 -10.61 31.97 2.60
CA HIS A 286 -9.68 32.71 3.47
C HIS A 286 -9.72 34.22 3.18
N ARG A 287 -9.72 34.62 1.90
CA ARG A 287 -9.82 36.02 1.50
C ARG A 287 -11.11 36.63 2.01
N ASP A 288 -12.23 35.96 1.75
CA ASP A 288 -13.56 36.48 2.09
C ASP A 288 -13.73 36.61 3.61
N TYR A 289 -13.18 35.67 4.39
CA TYR A 289 -13.13 35.77 5.85
C TYR A 289 -12.33 36.98 6.34
N LEU A 290 -11.14 37.21 5.77
CA LEU A 290 -10.29 38.34 6.16
C LEU A 290 -10.90 39.69 5.75
N ASP A 291 -11.51 39.76 4.57
CA ASP A 291 -12.21 40.96 4.09
C ASP A 291 -13.44 41.26 4.95
N ALA A 292 -14.22 40.25 5.35
CA ALA A 292 -15.33 40.40 6.30
C ALA A 292 -14.83 40.89 7.67
N HIS A 293 -13.76 40.28 8.19
CA HIS A 293 -13.17 40.68 9.47
C HIS A 293 -12.70 42.14 9.47
N LEU A 294 -12.05 42.60 8.39
CA LEU A 294 -11.60 43.99 8.26
C LEU A 294 -12.77 44.98 8.20
N LYS A 295 -13.91 44.60 7.61
CA LYS A 295 -15.12 45.44 7.55
C LYS A 295 -15.80 45.55 8.91
N GLU A 296 -16.02 44.42 9.59
CA GLU A 296 -16.73 44.38 10.88
C GLU A 296 -15.91 45.04 12.01
N ARG A 297 -14.59 44.87 11.99
CA ARG A 297 -13.68 45.31 13.06
C ARG A 297 -12.89 46.57 12.66
N HIS A 298 -13.53 47.51 11.96
CA HIS A 298 -12.88 48.74 11.48
C HIS A 298 -12.34 49.66 12.59
N ASN A 299 -12.80 49.50 13.84
CA ASN A 299 -12.28 50.21 15.02
C ASN A 299 -11.28 49.38 15.86
N ALA A 300 -10.86 48.21 15.38
CA ALA A 300 -9.84 47.43 16.07
C ALA A 300 -8.48 48.15 16.09
N ASP A 301 -7.64 47.75 17.04
CA ASP A 301 -6.26 48.22 17.19
C ASP A 301 -5.51 48.31 15.84
N PRO A 302 -4.89 49.46 15.50
CA PRO A 302 -4.16 49.64 14.25
C PRO A 302 -3.09 48.57 13.98
N ALA A 303 -2.42 48.04 15.00
CA ALA A 303 -1.43 46.99 14.82
C ALA A 303 -2.08 45.68 14.36
N MET A 304 -3.22 45.30 14.96
CA MET A 304 -4.02 44.16 14.52
C MET A 304 -4.52 44.34 13.07
N GLN A 305 -5.02 45.52 12.71
CA GLN A 305 -5.46 45.78 11.33
C GLN A 305 -4.33 45.60 10.31
N LYS A 306 -3.12 46.06 10.65
CA LYS A 306 -1.94 45.88 9.81
C LYS A 306 -1.62 44.39 9.61
N ILE A 307 -1.68 43.59 10.68
CA ILE A 307 -1.47 42.13 10.60
C ILE A 307 -2.49 41.47 9.67
N VAL A 308 -3.77 41.80 9.81
CA VAL A 308 -4.84 41.21 8.98
C VAL A 308 -4.70 41.63 7.51
N ARG A 309 -4.38 42.90 7.24
CA ARG A 309 -4.10 43.38 5.87
C ARG A 309 -2.91 42.65 5.24
N ASN A 310 -1.82 42.43 6.00
CA ASN A 310 -0.66 41.68 5.52
C ASN A 310 -1.04 40.22 5.19
N ARG A 311 -1.82 39.56 6.05
CA ARG A 311 -2.33 38.20 5.76
C ARG A 311 -3.19 38.17 4.51
N ARG A 312 -4.04 39.18 4.32
CA ARG A 312 -4.88 39.32 3.12
C ARG A 312 -4.05 39.51 1.85
N GLN A 313 -2.92 40.21 1.92
CA GLN A 313 -1.97 40.31 0.81
C GLN A 313 -1.37 38.94 0.46
N ILE A 314 -0.91 38.17 1.46
CA ILE A 314 -0.39 36.80 1.26
C ILE A 314 -1.45 35.94 0.57
N VAL A 315 -2.69 35.96 1.07
CA VAL A 315 -3.81 35.22 0.47
C VAL A 315 -4.10 35.63 -0.97
N THR A 316 -3.99 36.92 -1.29
CA THR A 316 -4.20 37.41 -2.66
C THR A 316 -3.09 36.91 -3.59
N SER A 317 -1.82 37.02 -3.17
CA SER A 317 -0.68 36.53 -3.95
C SER A 317 -0.74 35.03 -4.19
N GLU A 318 -1.16 34.26 -3.19
CA GLU A 318 -1.34 32.81 -3.33
C GLU A 318 -2.48 32.49 -4.30
N LEU A 319 -3.64 33.17 -4.22
CA LEU A 319 -4.71 32.98 -5.19
C LEU A 319 -4.28 33.27 -6.62
N ASP A 320 -3.49 34.32 -6.83
CA ASP A 320 -2.94 34.67 -8.14
C ASP A 320 -1.93 33.64 -8.66
N HIS A 321 -1.28 32.90 -7.76
CA HIS A 321 -0.41 31.77 -8.11
C HIS A 321 -1.23 30.52 -8.45
N LEU A 322 -2.16 30.13 -7.58
CA LEU A 322 -3.01 28.94 -7.73
C LEU A 322 -3.86 28.96 -9.02
N ARG A 323 -4.31 30.14 -9.46
CA ARG A 323 -5.15 30.31 -10.66
C ARG A 323 -4.38 30.23 -11.97
N ARG A 324 -3.05 30.21 -11.92
CA ARG A 324 -2.22 30.08 -13.12
C ARG A 324 -2.34 28.68 -13.70
N PRO A 325 -2.47 28.51 -15.02
CA PRO A 325 -2.40 27.19 -15.65
C PRO A 325 -1.13 26.42 -15.26
N GLU A 326 -0.01 27.13 -15.10
CA GLU A 326 1.30 26.57 -14.77
C GLU A 326 1.35 25.92 -13.37
N TYR A 327 0.42 26.26 -12.46
CA TYR A 327 0.35 25.61 -11.15
C TYR A 327 0.04 24.09 -11.27
N LEU A 328 -0.58 23.66 -12.36
CA LEU A 328 -0.76 22.23 -12.62
C LEU A 328 0.56 21.49 -12.84
N ASP A 329 1.56 22.16 -13.42
CA ASP A 329 2.89 21.60 -13.62
C ASP A 329 3.62 21.45 -12.27
N GLU A 330 3.36 22.35 -11.33
CA GLU A 330 3.89 22.27 -9.95
C GLU A 330 3.24 21.15 -9.13
N LEU A 331 1.97 20.84 -9.41
CA LEU A 331 1.27 19.71 -8.80
C LEU A 331 1.65 18.37 -9.41
N HIS A 332 2.31 18.34 -10.58
CA HIS A 332 2.72 17.12 -11.23
C HIS A 332 3.75 16.36 -10.38
N GLY A 333 3.46 15.10 -10.05
CA GLY A 333 4.24 14.33 -9.09
C GLY A 333 3.73 14.41 -7.65
N THR A 334 2.61 15.09 -7.39
CA THR A 334 1.88 15.05 -6.12
C THR A 334 0.70 14.07 -6.17
N LEU A 335 0.03 13.86 -5.03
CA LEU A 335 -1.14 12.96 -4.92
C LEU A 335 -2.40 13.47 -5.65
N GLY A 336 -2.45 14.77 -5.96
CA GLY A 336 -3.67 15.48 -6.35
C GLY A 336 -4.75 15.41 -5.27
N ALA A 337 -6.01 15.51 -5.66
CA ALA A 337 -7.17 15.33 -4.80
C ALA A 337 -8.15 14.34 -5.44
N GLU A 338 -8.89 13.60 -4.62
CA GLU A 338 -9.95 12.70 -5.10
C GLU A 338 -11.10 13.52 -5.72
N PRO A 339 -11.39 13.39 -7.03
CA PRO A 339 -12.43 14.17 -7.71
C PRO A 339 -13.82 13.90 -7.15
N ASN A 340 -14.06 12.66 -6.71
CA ASN A 340 -15.39 12.17 -6.38
C ASN A 340 -15.70 12.07 -4.88
N LEU A 341 -15.00 12.87 -4.06
CA LEU A 341 -15.21 13.00 -2.62
C LEU A 341 -16.49 13.78 -2.28
#